data_AF-L1NX36-F1
#
_entry.id   AF-L1NX36-F1
#
_cell.length_a   1.000
_cell.length_b   1.000
_cell.length_c   1.000
_cell.angle_alpha   90.00
_cell.angle_beta   90.00
_cell.angle_gamma   90.00
#
_symmetry.space_group_name_H-M   'P 1'
#
loop_
_entity.id
_entity.type
_entity.pdbx_description
1 polymer ?
#
loop_
_entity_poly.entity_id
_entity_poly.type
_entity_poly.pdbx_seq_one_letter_code
_entity_poly.pdbx_strand_id
1 'polypeptide(L)' 'MNLEAKLLLKVIMFLYNKNIDVVGEIYSGKISNTMVAHLIDRAQRACNQYKNNELGWIDFIRHLDRENCQILAEYVFNKK' A
#
# COMPACT_ATOMS: atom_id res chain seq x y z
N MET A 1 -14.58 19.87 6.55
CA MET A 1 -13.94 19.16 5.41
C MET A 1 -14.93 18.14 4.86
N ASN A 2 -15.18 18.15 3.55
CA ASN A 2 -16.06 17.17 2.89
C ASN A 2 -15.44 15.76 2.88
N LEU A 3 -16.18 14.77 2.40
CA LEU A 3 -15.73 13.37 2.42
C LEU A 3 -14.52 13.17 1.51
N GLU A 4 -14.52 13.77 0.32
CA GLU A 4 -13.46 13.68 -0.67
C GLU A 4 -12.12 14.16 -0.11
N ALA A 5 -12.11 15.33 0.55
CA ALA A 5 -10.90 15.85 1.17
C ALA A 5 -10.46 15.02 2.39
N LYS A 6 -11.38 14.41 3.14
CA LYS A 6 -11.04 13.45 4.21
C LYS A 6 -10.37 12.20 3.65
N LEU A 7 -10.88 11.65 2.54
CA LEU A 7 -10.32 10.47 1.90
C LEU A 7 -8.93 10.77 1.33
N LEU A 8 -8.77 11.90 0.64
CA LEU A 8 -7.47 12.35 0.13
C LEU A 8 -6.45 12.49 1.26
N LEU A 9 -6.81 13.19 2.34
CA LEU A 9 -5.92 13.35 3.49
C LEU A 9 -5.54 11.99 4.11
N LYS A 10 -6.48 11.04 4.20
CA LYS A 10 -6.21 9.71 4.76
C LYS A 10 -5.19 8.93 3.91
N VAL A 11 -5.30 9.01 2.58
CA VAL A 11 -4.31 8.41 1.66
C VAL A 11 -2.95 9.07 1.82
N ILE A 12 -2.87 10.40 1.78
CA ILE A 12 -1.59 11.12 1.93
C ILE A 12 -0.93 10.79 3.28
N MET A 13 -1.72 10.78 4.36
CA MET A 13 -1.23 10.41 5.69
C MET A 13 -0.79 8.95 5.77
N PHE A 14 -1.43 8.03 5.03
CA PHE A 14 -0.97 6.65 4.94
C PHE A 14 0.40 6.56 4.26
N LEU A 15 0.55 7.17 3.08
CA LEU A 15 1.80 7.15 2.31
C LEU A 15 2.97 7.75 3.10
N TYR A 16 2.72 8.80 3.88
CA TYR A 16 3.72 9.48 4.70
C TYR A 16 4.06 8.71 5.99
N ASN A 17 3.07 8.17 6.71
CA ASN A 17 3.28 7.60 8.05
C ASN A 17 3.60 6.11 8.06
N LYS A 18 3.34 5.38 6.96
CA LYS A 18 3.58 3.93 6.90
C LYS A 18 4.74 3.64 5.98
N ASN A 19 5.72 2.90 6.50
CA ASN A 19 6.78 2.36 5.65
C ASN A 19 6.19 1.24 4.78
N ILE A 20 6.67 1.13 3.54
CA ILE A 20 6.23 0.13 2.57
C ILE A 20 6.56 -1.33 2.96
N ASP A 21 7.44 -1.53 3.95
CA ASP A 21 7.69 -2.85 4.56
C ASP A 21 6.42 -3.52 5.15
N VAL A 22 5.40 -2.74 5.49
CA VAL A 22 4.11 -3.22 6.00
C VAL A 22 3.29 -4.01 4.97
N VAL A 23 3.69 -4.04 3.69
CA VAL A 23 2.97 -4.78 2.62
C VAL A 23 2.76 -6.24 3.02
N GLY A 24 3.73 -6.89 3.67
CA GLY A 24 3.54 -8.24 4.18
C GLY A 24 2.34 -8.37 5.14
N GLU A 25 2.21 -7.46 6.10
CA GLU A 25 1.10 -7.43 7.07
C GLU A 25 -0.25 -7.18 6.36
N ILE A 26 -0.28 -6.28 5.39
CA ILE A 26 -1.52 -5.88 4.70
C ILE A 26 -2.18 -7.08 4.00
N TYR A 27 -1.38 -7.93 3.36
CA TYR A 27 -1.85 -8.99 2.47
C TYR A 27 -1.81 -10.40 3.08
N SER A 28 -1.06 -10.61 4.17
CA SER A 28 -1.00 -11.91 4.85
C SER A 28 -2.39 -12.40 5.27
N GLY A 29 -2.70 -13.66 4.96
CA GLY A 29 -3.99 -14.28 5.27
C GLY A 29 -5.16 -13.85 4.37
N LYS A 30 -4.94 -12.93 3.42
CA LYS A 30 -5.96 -12.50 2.43
C LYS A 30 -5.73 -13.08 1.05
N ILE A 31 -4.48 -13.34 0.70
CA ILE A 31 -4.05 -13.98 -0.56
C ILE A 31 -3.02 -15.08 -0.28
N SER A 32 -2.64 -15.85 -1.29
CA SER A 32 -1.66 -16.93 -1.13
C SER A 32 -0.27 -16.40 -0.71
N ASN A 33 0.46 -17.19 0.08
CA ASN A 33 1.80 -16.80 0.54
C ASN A 33 2.77 -16.48 -0.61
N THR A 34 2.66 -17.19 -1.73
CA THR A 34 3.44 -16.90 -2.95
C THR A 34 3.14 -15.51 -3.50
N MET A 35 1.86 -15.12 -3.56
CA MET A 35 1.48 -13.79 -4.00
C MET A 35 1.91 -12.70 -3.00
N VAL A 36 1.82 -12.97 -1.70
CA VAL A 36 2.35 -12.07 -0.66
C VAL A 36 3.85 -11.83 -0.87
N ALA A 37 4.64 -12.89 -1.09
CA ALA A 37 6.07 -12.78 -1.36
C ALA A 37 6.33 -11.92 -2.61
N HIS A 38 5.58 -12.12 -3.69
CA HIS A 38 5.69 -11.28 -4.90
C HIS A 38 5.38 -9.80 -4.66
N LEU A 39 4.39 -9.48 -3.81
CA LEU A 39 4.07 -8.10 -3.45
C LEU A 39 5.15 -7.49 -2.57
N ILE A 40 5.70 -8.23 -1.61
CA ILE A 40 6.84 -7.79 -0.78
C ILE A 40 8.04 -7.47 -1.68
N ASP A 41 8.41 -8.37 -2.60
CA ASP A 41 9.52 -8.16 -3.52
C ASP A 41 9.31 -6.91 -4.38
N ARG A 42 8.08 -6.70 -4.87
CA ARG A 42 7.73 -5.50 -5.64
C ARG A 42 7.86 -4.23 -4.81
N ALA A 43 7.35 -4.24 -3.58
CA ALA A 43 7.45 -3.12 -2.65
C ALA A 43 8.92 -2.76 -2.35
N GLN A 44 9.76 -3.77 -2.07
CA GLN A 44 11.19 -3.59 -1.84
C GLN A 44 11.90 -3.02 -3.07
N ARG A 45 11.59 -3.53 -4.28
CA ARG A 45 12.14 -2.97 -5.53
C ARG A 45 11.77 -1.50 -5.72
N ALA A 46 10.51 -1.14 -5.51
CA ALA A 46 10.06 0.25 -5.62
C ALA A 46 10.78 1.15 -4.60
N CYS A 47 10.85 0.74 -3.33
CA CYS A 47 11.56 1.49 -2.29
C CYS A 47 13.05 1.70 -2.63
N ASN A 48 13.73 0.63 -3.07
CA ASN A 48 15.16 0.68 -3.42
C ASN A 48 15.43 1.54 -4.66
N GLN A 49 14.54 1.50 -5.65
CA GLN A 49 14.66 2.28 -6.88
C GLN A 49 14.60 3.79 -6.60
N TYR A 50 13.64 4.23 -5.78
CA TYR A 50 13.43 5.66 -5.52
C TYR A 50 14.19 6.19 -4.30
N LYS A 51 14.67 5.31 -3.41
CA LYS A 51 15.27 5.67 -2.10
C LYS A 51 14.37 6.62 -1.29
N ASN A 52 13.06 6.50 -1.48
CA ASN A 52 12.04 7.35 -0.91
C ASN A 52 10.76 6.53 -0.70
N ASN A 53 10.19 6.61 0.50
CA ASN A 53 9.06 5.79 0.90
C ASN A 53 7.78 6.15 0.14
N GLU A 54 7.49 7.44 0.01
CA GLU A 54 6.26 7.94 -0.62
C GLU A 54 6.23 7.59 -2.11
N LEU A 55 7.35 7.81 -2.81
CA LEU A 55 7.50 7.41 -4.21
C LEU A 55 7.46 5.90 -4.39
N GLY A 56 8.05 5.14 -3.46
CA GLY A 56 7.95 3.68 -3.43
C GLY A 56 6.50 3.20 -3.34
N TRP A 57 5.70 3.81 -2.46
CA TRP A 57 4.28 3.50 -2.35
C TRP A 57 3.50 3.87 -3.60
N ILE A 58 3.73 5.06 -4.15
CA ILE A 58 3.05 5.53 -5.36
C ILE A 58 3.30 4.55 -6.51
N ASP A 59 4.56 4.14 -6.71
CA ASP A 59 4.93 3.17 -7.74
C ASP A 59 4.30 1.78 -7.49
N PHE A 60 4.35 1.29 -6.25
CA PHE A 60 3.73 0.03 -5.86
C PHE A 60 2.23 0.01 -6.17
N ILE A 61 1.49 1.04 -5.74
CA ILE A 61 0.04 1.18 -5.93
C ILE A 61 -0.31 1.22 -7.41
N ARG A 62 0.49 1.92 -8.23
CA ARG A 62 0.26 2.06 -9.68
C ARG A 62 0.30 0.73 -10.44
N HIS A 63 0.91 -0.30 -9.85
CA HIS A 63 1.06 -1.63 -10.45
C HIS A 63 0.21 -2.72 -9.78
N LEU A 64 -0.69 -2.34 -8.86
CA LEU A 64 -1.64 -3.28 -8.28
C LEU A 64 -2.79 -3.56 -9.25
N ASP A 65 -3.22 -4.81 -9.29
CA ASP A 65 -4.51 -5.15 -9.89
C ASP A 65 -5.68 -4.66 -8.99
N ARG A 66 -6.90 -4.83 -9.50
CA ARG A 66 -8.11 -4.37 -8.83
C ARG A 66 -8.32 -5.04 -7.46
N GLU A 67 -8.06 -6.33 -7.34
CA GLU A 67 -8.28 -7.08 -6.10
C GLU A 67 -7.30 -6.65 -5.02
N ASN A 68 -6.02 -6.50 -5.38
CA ASN A 68 -5.00 -6.04 -4.47
C ASN A 68 -5.17 -4.56 -4.09
N CYS A 69 -5.69 -3.73 -5.01
CA CYS A 69 -6.11 -2.36 -4.69
C CYS A 69 -7.22 -2.34 -3.64
N GLN A 70 -8.21 -3.23 -3.75
CA GLN A 70 -9.33 -3.32 -2.80
C GLN A 70 -8.83 -3.67 -1.39
N ILE A 71 -7.93 -4.67 -1.27
CA ILE A 71 -7.33 -5.08 0.00
C ILE A 71 -6.56 -3.92 0.67
N LEU A 72 -5.80 -3.17 -0.12
CA LEU A 72 -5.07 -2.00 0.37
C LEU A 72 -6.04 -0.91 0.83
N ALA A 73 -7.07 -0.61 0.03
CA ALA A 73 -8.08 0.37 0.38
C ALA A 73 -8.77 0.00 1.70
N GLU A 74 -9.14 -1.26 1.90
CA GLU A 74 -9.71 -1.71 3.18
C GLU A 74 -8.76 -1.48 4.35
N TYR A 75 -7.45 -1.75 4.18
CA TYR A 75 -6.48 -1.47 5.23
C TYR A 75 -6.38 0.03 5.55
N VAL A 76 -6.29 0.89 4.52
CA VAL A 76 -6.15 2.34 4.67
C VAL A 76 -7.41 2.96 5.26
N PHE A 77 -8.59 2.55 4.82
CA PHE A 77 -9.85 3.19 5.17
C PHE A 77 -10.55 2.55 6.36
N ASN A 78 -10.35 1.25 6.65
CA ASN A 78 -11.14 0.51 7.64
C ASN A 78 -10.39 0.11 8.93
N LYS A 79 -9.11 0.43 9.12
CA LYS A 79 -8.49 0.28 10.46
C LYS A 79 -9.18 1.24 11.46
N LYS A 80 -10.07 0.68 12.27
CA LYS A 80 -10.39 1.16 13.63
C LYS A 80 -9.20 0.89 14.53
#